data_AF-Q5DZU9-F1
#
_entry.id   AF-Q5DZU9-F1
#
_cell.length_a   1.000
_cell.length_b   1.000
_cell.length_c   1.000
_cell.angle_alpha   90.00
_cell.angle_beta   90.00
_cell.angle_gamma   90.00
#
_symmetry.space_group_name_H-M   'P 1'
#
loop_
_entity.id
_entity.type
_entity.pdbx_description
1 polymer ?
#
loop_
_entity_poly.entity_id
_entity_poly.type
_entity_poly.pdbx_seq_one_letter_code
_entity_poly.pdbx_strand_id
1 'polypeptide(L)'
;MLKTIYDEMWDSSYSKIKSGQCDIDKLISDPNDTRRGVTALTYLQNNESKVSRKITEFLCELKKVEPKQYYYPEEELHLTILSIISCIPGFQLADIDTFSYVQIFKQCMQDTESISIKFEGVTISTSCILIQGFPIGEGLNELRNKLRNRYQESSLHTTIDSRYRLSTAHVTAVRFTSQLIN
;
A
#
# COMPACT_ATOMS: atom_id res chain seq x y z
N MET A 1 9.02 6.79 -16.60
CA MET A 1 8.43 5.44 -16.43
C MET A 1 7.45 5.39 -15.26
N LEU A 2 7.86 5.59 -14.00
CA LEU A 2 6.92 5.60 -12.86
C LEU A 2 5.84 6.70 -12.94
N LYS A 3 6.22 7.90 -13.37
CA LYS A 3 5.25 9.00 -13.56
C LYS A 3 4.17 8.62 -14.57
N THR A 4 4.56 8.04 -15.70
CA THR A 4 3.64 7.51 -16.72
C THR A 4 2.67 6.48 -16.14
N ILE A 5 3.15 5.54 -15.31
CA ILE A 5 2.26 4.57 -14.63
C ILE A 5 1.25 5.29 -13.74
N TYR A 6 1.66 6.31 -12.99
CA TYR A 6 0.74 7.08 -12.15
C TYR A 6 -0.26 7.92 -12.95
N ASP A 7 0.16 8.47 -14.09
CA ASP A 7 -0.70 9.23 -15.00
C ASP A 7 -1.73 8.29 -15.66
N GLU A 8 -1.31 7.10 -16.11
CA GLU A 8 -2.21 6.06 -16.63
C GLU A 8 -3.22 5.57 -15.58
N MET A 9 -2.78 5.41 -14.33
CA MET A 9 -3.68 5.09 -13.21
C MET A 9 -4.75 6.17 -13.04
N TRP A 10 -4.35 7.44 -13.11
CA TRP A 10 -5.29 8.56 -13.03
C TRP A 10 -6.28 8.53 -14.20
N ASP A 11 -5.79 8.51 -15.44
CA ASP A 11 -6.63 8.60 -16.64
C ASP A 11 -7.63 7.44 -16.73
N SER A 12 -7.17 6.22 -16.43
CA SER A 12 -8.01 5.03 -16.46
C SER A 12 -9.06 4.98 -15.34
N SER A 13 -8.79 5.63 -14.20
CA SER A 13 -9.68 5.63 -13.04
C SER A 13 -10.63 6.83 -13.02
N TYR A 14 -10.17 7.99 -13.49
CA TYR A 14 -10.93 9.23 -13.46
C TYR A 14 -12.24 9.11 -14.24
N SER A 15 -12.20 8.56 -15.46
CA SER A 15 -13.40 8.35 -16.27
C SER A 15 -14.43 7.46 -15.58
N LYS A 16 -13.98 6.38 -14.94
CA LYS A 16 -14.82 5.45 -14.16
C LYS A 16 -15.43 6.13 -12.94
N ILE A 17 -14.60 6.79 -12.14
CA ILE A 17 -15.01 7.54 -10.96
C ILE A 17 -16.04 8.61 -11.31
N LYS A 18 -15.79 9.39 -12.37
CA LYS A 18 -16.71 10.43 -12.86
C LYS A 18 -18.08 9.87 -13.28
N SER A 19 -18.12 8.61 -13.72
CA SER A 19 -19.35 7.89 -14.04
C SER A 19 -20.00 7.18 -12.82
N GLY A 20 -19.48 7.38 -11.62
CA GLY A 20 -19.97 6.75 -10.38
C GLY A 20 -19.46 5.31 -10.17
N GLN A 21 -18.53 4.84 -11.00
CA GLN A 21 -17.95 3.49 -10.91
C GLN A 21 -16.78 3.49 -9.92
N CYS A 22 -17.11 3.61 -8.63
CA CYS A 22 -16.15 3.47 -7.54
C CYS A 22 -16.26 2.08 -6.90
N ASP A 23 -15.12 1.46 -6.61
CA ASP A 23 -15.02 0.23 -5.84
C ASP A 23 -15.09 0.56 -4.34
N ILE A 24 -16.33 0.61 -3.84
CA ILE A 24 -16.61 0.96 -2.44
C ILE A 24 -16.26 -0.18 -1.50
N ASP A 25 -15.34 0.08 -0.56
CA ASP A 25 -14.99 -0.85 0.51
C ASP A 25 -16.02 -0.79 1.64
N LYS A 26 -16.93 -1.77 1.63
CA LYS A 26 -17.97 -1.92 2.66
C LYS A 26 -17.47 -2.59 3.94
N LEU A 27 -16.27 -3.17 3.92
CA LEU A 27 -15.76 -4.04 4.96
C LEU A 27 -14.71 -3.37 5.85
N ILE A 28 -14.12 -2.25 5.43
CA ILE A 28 -13.07 -1.55 6.19
C ILE A 28 -13.48 -1.18 7.63
N SER A 29 -14.77 -0.99 7.89
CA SER A 29 -15.32 -0.73 9.23
C SER A 29 -16.20 -1.87 9.75
N ASP A 30 -16.25 -3.00 9.06
CA ASP A 30 -17.02 -4.17 9.49
C ASP A 30 -16.19 -4.96 10.52
N PRO A 31 -16.63 -5.07 11.79
CA PRO A 31 -15.92 -5.85 12.79
C PRO A 31 -15.88 -7.36 12.46
N ASN A 32 -16.71 -7.82 11.53
CA ASN A 32 -16.74 -9.19 11.05
C ASN A 32 -15.87 -9.42 9.82
N ASP A 33 -15.15 -8.39 9.31
CA ASP A 33 -14.18 -8.62 8.25
C ASP A 33 -13.06 -9.54 8.76
N THR A 34 -13.06 -10.77 8.27
CA THR A 34 -12.07 -11.81 8.62
C THR A 34 -10.91 -11.87 7.65
N ARG A 35 -10.86 -10.98 6.65
CA ARG A 35 -9.76 -10.96 5.68
C ARG A 35 -8.48 -10.52 6.39
N ARG A 36 -7.47 -11.36 6.36
CA ARG A 36 -6.15 -11.08 6.94
C ARG A 36 -5.07 -11.50 5.96
N GLY A 37 -3.89 -10.88 6.09
CA GLY A 37 -2.74 -11.17 5.23
C GLY A 37 -1.45 -10.80 5.95
N VAL A 38 -0.33 -11.01 5.26
CA VAL A 38 1.03 -10.72 5.77
C VAL A 38 1.72 -9.82 4.77
N THR A 39 2.22 -8.68 5.24
CA THR A 39 2.84 -7.67 4.38
C THR A 39 4.12 -7.14 5.04
N ALA A 40 5.19 -7.03 4.24
CA ALA A 40 6.34 -6.21 4.58
C ALA A 40 6.03 -4.75 4.20
N LEU A 41 6.11 -3.86 5.17
CA LEU A 41 5.81 -2.43 5.01
C LEU A 41 6.73 -1.58 5.87
N THR A 42 6.72 -0.28 5.61
CA THR A 42 7.32 0.73 6.48
C THR A 42 6.33 1.85 6.75
N TYR A 43 6.21 2.27 8.01
CA TYR A 43 5.36 3.39 8.41
C TYR A 43 6.08 4.72 8.19
N LEU A 44 5.40 5.70 7.60
CA LEU A 44 6.01 6.98 7.24
C LEU A 44 6.46 7.76 8.48
N GLN A 45 5.60 7.80 9.51
CA GLN A 45 5.88 8.52 10.77
C GLN A 45 7.18 8.05 11.47
N ASN A 46 7.55 6.77 11.30
CA ASN A 46 8.75 6.19 11.93
C ASN A 46 10.05 6.59 11.20
N ASN A 47 9.96 7.10 9.97
CA ASN A 47 11.11 7.40 9.13
C ASN A 47 11.32 8.91 8.97
N GLU A 48 10.27 9.67 8.67
CA GLU A 48 10.36 11.13 8.49
C GLU A 48 8.99 11.79 8.77
N SER A 49 8.87 12.41 9.94
CA SER A 49 7.61 13.02 10.40
C SER A 49 7.11 14.16 9.52
N LYS A 50 8.00 14.83 8.75
CA LYS A 50 7.59 15.90 7.84
C LYS A 50 6.74 15.41 6.68
N VAL A 51 7.01 14.20 6.17
CA VAL A 51 6.26 13.64 5.04
C VAL A 51 4.88 13.22 5.50
N SER A 52 4.79 12.45 6.59
CA SER A 52 3.51 12.01 7.16
C SER A 52 2.63 13.21 7.51
N ARG A 53 3.18 14.23 8.18
CA ARG A 53 2.47 15.47 8.51
C ARG A 53 1.94 16.22 7.29
N LYS A 54 2.74 16.38 6.23
CA LYS A 54 2.28 17.05 5.00
C LYS A 54 1.13 16.29 4.33
N ILE A 55 1.19 14.96 4.35
CA ILE A 55 0.08 14.13 3.85
C ILE A 55 -1.15 14.36 4.75
N THR A 56 -1.01 14.32 6.07
CA THR A 56 -2.11 14.59 7.01
C THR A 56 -2.74 15.97 6.79
N GLU A 57 -1.94 17.03 6.59
CA GLU A 57 -2.41 18.38 6.28
C GLU A 57 -3.22 18.41 4.97
N PHE A 58 -2.75 17.72 3.92
CA PHE A 58 -3.50 17.54 2.68
C PHE A 58 -4.83 16.81 2.90
N LEU A 59 -4.82 15.72 3.69
CA LEU A 59 -6.02 14.95 4.01
C LEU A 59 -7.05 15.75 4.81
N CYS A 60 -6.61 16.63 5.70
CA CYS A 60 -7.49 17.55 6.44
C CYS A 60 -8.26 18.48 5.50
N GLU A 61 -7.61 19.03 4.47
CA GLU A 61 -8.29 19.87 3.47
C GLU A 61 -9.21 19.03 2.57
N LEU A 62 -8.76 17.87 2.11
CA LEU A 62 -9.55 16.98 1.27
C LEU A 62 -10.83 16.48 1.98
N LYS A 63 -10.74 16.21 3.29
CA LYS A 63 -11.89 15.79 4.10
C LYS A 63 -12.99 16.86 4.18
N LYS A 64 -12.67 18.14 3.99
CA LYS A 64 -13.68 19.21 3.95
C LYS A 64 -14.57 19.12 2.71
N VAL A 65 -14.04 18.60 1.59
CA VAL A 65 -14.80 18.44 0.34
C VAL A 65 -15.43 17.06 0.21
N GLU A 66 -14.77 16.00 0.71
CA GLU A 66 -15.25 14.62 0.55
C GLU A 66 -15.23 13.86 1.90
N PRO A 67 -16.10 14.24 2.87
CA PRO A 67 -15.99 13.83 4.27
C PRO A 67 -16.36 12.37 4.57
N LYS A 68 -17.04 11.67 3.64
CA LYS A 68 -17.66 10.35 3.88
C LYS A 68 -16.77 9.17 3.51
N GLN A 69 -15.49 9.42 3.29
CA GLN A 69 -14.50 8.41 2.95
C GLN A 69 -13.65 8.06 4.15
N TYR A 70 -12.93 6.94 4.08
CA TYR A 70 -11.98 6.57 5.10
C TYR A 70 -10.62 7.22 4.81
N TYR A 71 -10.21 8.11 5.70
CA TYR A 71 -8.91 8.79 5.65
C TYR A 71 -7.97 8.07 6.59
N TYR A 72 -6.85 7.55 6.05
CA TYR A 72 -5.87 6.85 6.89
C TYR A 72 -5.28 7.84 7.91
N PRO A 73 -5.30 7.50 9.20
CA PRO A 73 -4.65 8.32 10.22
C PRO A 73 -3.13 8.27 10.04
N GLU A 74 -2.42 9.25 10.61
CA GLU A 74 -0.99 9.45 10.37
C GLU A 74 -0.16 8.20 10.71
N GLU A 75 -0.54 7.51 11.79
CA GLU A 75 0.11 6.31 12.28
C GLU A 75 -0.06 5.07 11.40
N GLU A 76 -1.09 5.09 10.54
CA GLU A 76 -1.36 4.01 9.59
C GLU A 76 -0.83 4.32 8.19
N LEU A 77 -0.34 5.54 7.91
CA LEU A 77 0.28 5.85 6.63
C LEU A 77 1.55 5.01 6.44
N HIS A 78 1.50 4.12 5.46
CA HIS A 78 2.58 3.18 5.18
C HIS A 78 2.86 3.05 3.70
N LEU A 79 4.12 2.70 3.40
CA LEU A 79 4.54 2.22 2.10
C LEU A 79 4.64 0.70 2.15
N THR A 80 3.90 0.04 1.26
CA THR A 80 4.02 -1.40 1.06
C THR A 80 5.33 -1.72 0.33
N ILE A 81 6.17 -2.52 0.97
CA ILE A 81 7.38 -3.07 0.34
C ILE A 81 6.97 -4.27 -0.49
N LEU A 82 6.34 -5.28 0.12
CA LEU A 82 5.86 -6.49 -0.55
C LEU A 82 4.69 -7.12 0.23
N SER A 83 3.60 -7.44 -0.46
CA SER A 83 2.54 -8.28 0.10
C SER A 83 2.94 -9.75 -0.05
N ILE A 84 3.12 -10.44 1.08
CA ILE A 84 3.61 -11.83 1.13
C ILE A 84 2.42 -12.79 1.07
N ILE A 85 1.38 -12.49 1.86
CA ILE A 85 0.07 -13.16 1.83
C ILE A 85 -0.98 -12.06 1.68
N SER A 86 -1.77 -12.13 0.60
CA SER A 86 -2.90 -11.23 0.35
C SER A 86 -3.98 -11.38 1.43
N CYS A 87 -4.89 -10.41 1.52
CA CYS A 87 -5.99 -10.45 2.48
C CYS A 87 -7.01 -11.54 2.10
N ILE A 88 -6.91 -12.71 2.74
CA ILE A 88 -7.74 -13.90 2.48
C ILE A 88 -8.78 -14.03 3.62
N PRO A 89 -10.08 -14.24 3.31
CA PRO A 89 -11.09 -14.49 4.34
C PRO A 89 -10.73 -15.67 5.24
N GLY A 90 -10.83 -15.48 6.56
CA GLY A 90 -10.59 -16.53 7.54
C GLY A 90 -9.12 -16.89 7.80
N PHE A 91 -8.16 -16.28 7.09
CA PHE A 91 -6.73 -16.48 7.35
C PHE A 91 -6.36 -16.03 8.77
N GLN A 92 -5.58 -16.84 9.47
CA GLN A 92 -5.08 -16.57 10.81
C GLN A 92 -3.56 -16.74 10.87
N LEU A 93 -2.92 -16.01 11.79
CA LEU A 93 -1.48 -16.19 12.04
C LEU A 93 -1.14 -17.60 12.52
N ALA A 94 -2.09 -18.29 13.16
CA ALA A 94 -1.93 -19.68 13.58
C ALA A 94 -1.84 -20.67 12.40
N ASP A 95 -2.27 -20.26 11.20
CA ASP A 95 -2.20 -21.09 9.99
C ASP A 95 -0.79 -21.17 9.39
N ILE A 96 0.15 -20.35 9.90
CA ILE A 96 1.51 -20.25 9.37
C ILE A 96 2.58 -20.31 10.46
N ASP A 97 3.75 -20.81 10.09
CA ASP A 97 4.94 -20.68 10.94
C ASP A 97 5.51 -19.25 10.85
N THR A 98 4.95 -18.34 11.65
CA THR A 98 5.36 -16.93 11.71
C THR A 98 6.86 -16.74 11.94
N PHE A 99 7.52 -17.65 12.67
CA PHE A 99 8.96 -17.55 12.92
C PHE A 99 9.76 -17.64 11.62
N SER A 100 9.44 -18.61 10.75
CA SER A 100 10.11 -18.76 9.46
C SER A 100 9.92 -17.54 8.55
N TYR A 101 8.75 -16.91 8.53
CA TYR A 101 8.55 -15.67 7.76
C TYR A 101 9.44 -14.54 8.27
N VAL A 102 9.53 -14.38 9.60
CA VAL A 102 10.37 -13.36 10.23
C VAL A 102 11.85 -13.62 9.98
N GLN A 103 12.30 -14.87 9.97
CA GLN A 103 13.69 -15.22 9.68
C GLN A 103 14.07 -14.84 8.25
N ILE A 104 13.24 -15.18 7.26
CA ILE A 104 13.48 -14.78 5.86
C ILE A 104 13.53 -13.25 5.74
N PHE A 105 12.60 -12.55 6.38
CA PHE A 105 12.59 -11.09 6.38
C PHE A 105 13.90 -10.51 6.96
N LYS A 106 14.32 -10.97 8.14
CA LYS A 106 15.55 -10.52 8.79
C LYS A 106 16.80 -10.78 7.95
N GLN A 107 16.91 -11.95 7.33
CA GLN A 107 18.01 -12.27 6.41
C GLN A 107 18.04 -11.33 5.20
N CYS A 108 16.87 -10.96 4.66
CA CYS A 108 16.82 -10.02 3.55
C CYS A 108 17.31 -8.63 3.98
N MET A 109 16.93 -8.19 5.19
CA MET A 109 17.25 -6.86 5.70
C MET A 109 18.70 -6.65 6.13
N GLN A 110 19.46 -7.70 6.46
CA GLN A 110 20.84 -7.58 6.99
C GLN A 110 21.78 -6.75 6.11
N ASP A 111 21.66 -6.85 4.79
CA ASP A 111 22.52 -6.14 3.83
C ASP A 111 21.76 -5.07 3.04
N THR A 112 20.60 -4.62 3.55
CA THR A 112 19.79 -3.62 2.86
C THR A 112 20.21 -2.23 3.29
N GLU A 113 20.74 -1.45 2.35
CA GLU A 113 21.06 -0.03 2.57
C GLU A 113 19.79 0.82 2.74
N SER A 114 19.97 2.05 3.22
CA SER A 114 18.86 2.99 3.35
C SER A 114 18.25 3.33 1.99
N ILE A 115 16.93 3.13 1.88
CA ILE A 115 16.17 3.43 0.67
C ILE A 115 15.56 4.82 0.78
N SER A 116 15.89 5.71 -0.16
CA SER A 116 15.29 7.04 -0.23
C SER A 116 14.12 7.08 -1.22
N ILE A 117 13.03 7.74 -0.84
CA ILE A 117 11.84 7.89 -1.69
C ILE A 117 11.40 9.35 -1.66
N LYS A 118 11.23 9.95 -2.84
CA LYS A 118 10.62 11.27 -2.99
C LYS A 118 9.12 11.11 -3.19
N PHE A 119 8.32 11.70 -2.31
CA PHE A 119 6.87 11.78 -2.50
C PHE A 119 6.49 13.09 -3.19
N GLU A 120 5.74 13.00 -4.29
CA GLU A 120 5.35 14.15 -5.10
C GLU A 120 4.09 13.88 -5.91
N GLY A 121 3.00 14.60 -5.61
CA GLY A 121 1.74 14.47 -6.34
C GLY A 121 0.83 13.36 -5.85
N VAL A 122 -0.33 13.28 -6.48
CA VAL A 122 -1.45 12.40 -6.11
C VAL A 122 -1.91 11.66 -7.37
N THR A 123 -2.31 10.41 -7.22
CA THR A 123 -3.07 9.69 -8.25
C THR A 123 -4.31 9.03 -7.62
N ILE A 124 -5.14 8.41 -8.43
CA ILE A 124 -6.35 7.71 -7.99
C ILE A 124 -6.41 6.31 -8.61
N SER A 125 -7.02 5.39 -7.88
CA SER A 125 -7.62 4.18 -8.43
C SER A 125 -9.14 4.25 -8.25
N THR A 126 -9.90 3.35 -8.86
CA THR A 126 -11.35 3.23 -8.64
C THR A 126 -11.74 3.00 -7.17
N SER A 127 -10.80 2.65 -6.29
CA SER A 127 -11.04 2.36 -4.88
C SER A 127 -10.41 3.35 -3.89
N CYS A 128 -9.50 4.22 -4.32
CA CYS A 128 -8.71 5.03 -3.39
C CYS A 128 -7.97 6.21 -4.02
N ILE A 129 -7.51 7.11 -3.15
CA ILE A 129 -6.55 8.16 -3.45
C ILE A 129 -5.17 7.74 -2.94
N LEU A 130 -4.16 7.91 -3.79
CA LEU A 130 -2.80 7.48 -3.55
C LEU A 130 -1.83 8.67 -3.59
N ILE A 131 -0.87 8.71 -2.68
CA ILE A 131 0.29 9.61 -2.77
C ILE A 131 1.35 8.92 -3.63
N GLN A 132 1.84 9.64 -4.64
CA GLN A 132 2.85 9.12 -5.57
C GLN A 132 4.22 9.17 -4.90
N GLY A 133 4.98 8.07 -5.00
CA GLY A 133 6.36 8.00 -4.52
C GLY A 133 7.31 7.53 -5.60
N PHE A 134 8.49 8.13 -5.60
CA PHE A 134 9.55 7.94 -6.57
C PHE A 134 10.83 7.53 -5.84
N PRO A 135 11.17 6.23 -5.81
CA PRO A 135 12.42 5.76 -5.23
C PRO A 135 13.63 6.41 -5.91
N ILE A 136 14.66 6.71 -5.12
CA ILE A 136 15.95 7.18 -5.61
C ILE A 136 16.88 5.96 -5.69
N GLY A 137 17.33 5.64 -6.91
CA GLY A 137 18.10 4.42 -7.18
C GLY A 137 17.23 3.15 -7.20
N GLU A 138 17.89 1.99 -7.14
CA GLU A 138 17.23 0.67 -7.30
C GLU A 138 16.95 -0.08 -6.00
N GLY A 139 17.39 0.44 -4.85
CA GLY A 139 17.37 -0.29 -3.57
C GLY A 139 15.98 -0.83 -3.17
N LEU A 140 14.89 -0.11 -3.48
CA LEU A 140 13.54 -0.63 -3.23
C LEU A 140 13.20 -1.83 -4.10
N ASN A 141 13.55 -1.79 -5.38
CA ASN A 141 13.29 -2.88 -6.32
C ASN A 141 14.18 -4.09 -6.01
N GLU A 142 15.44 -3.85 -5.65
CA GLU A 142 16.36 -4.89 -5.20
C GLU A 142 15.85 -5.59 -3.94
N LEU A 143 15.43 -4.82 -2.93
CA LEU A 143 14.81 -5.38 -1.72
C LEU A 143 13.55 -6.19 -2.05
N ARG A 144 12.66 -5.65 -2.90
CA ARG A 144 11.45 -6.37 -3.35
C ARG A 144 11.80 -7.68 -4.04
N ASN A 145 12.79 -7.69 -4.92
CA ASN A 145 13.24 -8.88 -5.62
C ASN A 145 13.90 -9.89 -4.67
N LYS A 146 14.74 -9.42 -3.75
CA LYS A 146 15.37 -10.26 -2.71
C LYS A 146 14.29 -10.96 -1.87
N LEU A 147 13.34 -10.19 -1.30
CA LEU A 147 12.23 -10.74 -0.53
C LEU A 147 11.41 -11.75 -1.35
N ARG A 148 11.02 -11.38 -2.57
CA ARG A 148 10.24 -12.24 -3.47
C ARG A 148 10.94 -13.57 -3.74
N ASN A 149 12.20 -13.53 -4.15
CA ASN A 149 12.95 -14.74 -4.49
C ASN A 149 13.12 -15.62 -3.25
N ARG A 150 13.48 -15.05 -2.10
CA ARG A 150 13.68 -15.80 -0.85
C ARG A 150 12.40 -16.47 -0.35
N TYR A 151 11.25 -15.81 -0.47
CA TYR A 151 9.97 -16.42 -0.13
C TYR A 151 9.53 -17.48 -1.15
N GLN A 152 9.77 -17.27 -2.45
CA GLN A 152 9.44 -18.25 -3.51
C GLN A 152 10.35 -19.49 -3.47
N GLU A 153 11.61 -19.34 -3.08
CA GLU A 153 12.56 -20.45 -2.85
C GLU A 153 12.24 -21.24 -1.58
N SER A 154 11.44 -20.66 -0.67
CA SER A 154 11.01 -21.33 0.55
C SER A 154 9.80 -22.25 0.30
N SER A 155 9.51 -23.14 1.24
CA SER A 155 8.28 -23.93 1.25
C SER A 155 7.10 -23.21 1.91
N LEU A 156 7.24 -21.93 2.27
CA LEU A 156 6.20 -21.17 2.95
C LEU A 156 5.06 -20.81 1.98
N HIS A 157 3.83 -20.82 2.50
CA HIS A 157 2.67 -20.38 1.75
C HIS A 157 2.77 -18.89 1.38
N THR A 158 2.69 -18.56 0.10
CA THR A 158 2.63 -17.16 -0.33
C THR A 158 1.61 -16.97 -1.42
N THR A 159 1.12 -15.74 -1.53
CA THR A 159 0.29 -15.28 -2.65
C THR A 159 0.90 -14.04 -3.29
N ILE A 160 2.24 -13.94 -3.25
CA ILE A 160 3.02 -12.85 -3.83
C ILE A 160 2.66 -12.71 -5.31
N ASP A 161 2.47 -11.46 -5.75
CA ASP A 161 2.16 -11.07 -7.12
C ASP A 161 0.88 -11.71 -7.74
N SER A 162 0.06 -12.42 -6.95
CA SER A 162 -1.17 -13.07 -7.43
C SER A 162 -2.21 -12.09 -8.00
N ARG A 163 -2.22 -10.84 -7.51
CA ARG A 163 -3.12 -9.77 -8.00
C ARG A 163 -2.45 -8.91 -9.06
N TYR A 164 -1.21 -8.50 -8.80
CA TYR A 164 -0.34 -7.76 -9.70
C TYR A 164 1.06 -7.67 -9.07
N ARG A 165 2.08 -7.47 -9.90
CA ARG A 165 3.43 -7.17 -9.43
C ARG A 165 3.53 -5.70 -9.00
N LEU A 166 3.84 -5.44 -7.74
CA LEU A 166 3.97 -4.08 -7.21
C LEU A 166 5.17 -3.36 -7.86
N SER A 167 4.87 -2.39 -8.73
CA SER A 167 5.88 -1.61 -9.46
C SER A 167 6.09 -0.21 -8.88
N THR A 168 5.08 0.39 -8.27
CA THR A 168 5.13 1.76 -7.74
C THR A 168 5.42 1.81 -6.24
N ALA A 169 5.83 2.98 -5.74
CA ALA A 169 6.17 3.22 -4.34
C ALA A 169 5.13 4.16 -3.70
N HIS A 170 3.86 3.77 -3.73
CA HIS A 170 2.75 4.62 -3.31
C HIS A 170 2.34 4.40 -1.85
N VAL A 171 1.62 5.39 -1.31
CA VAL A 171 0.91 5.31 -0.03
C VAL A 171 -0.57 5.46 -0.32
N THR A 172 -1.39 4.55 0.19
CA THR A 172 -2.85 4.77 0.17
C THR A 172 -3.20 5.76 1.27
N ALA A 173 -3.83 6.89 0.91
CA ALA A 173 -4.16 7.94 1.87
C ALA A 173 -5.67 8.07 2.12
N VAL A 174 -6.50 7.71 1.14
CA VAL A 174 -7.97 7.64 1.30
C VAL A 174 -8.49 6.35 0.68
N ARG A 175 -9.37 5.64 1.37
CA ARG A 175 -10.15 4.51 0.83
C ARG A 175 -11.58 4.95 0.61
N PHE A 176 -12.15 4.62 -0.54
CA PHE A 176 -13.54 4.92 -0.83
C PHE A 176 -14.46 3.95 -0.07
N THR A 177 -15.30 4.50 0.80
CA THR A 177 -16.27 3.77 1.65
C THR A 177 -17.70 4.20 1.39
N SER A 178 -17.89 5.24 0.58
CA SER A 178 -19.19 5.65 0.07
C SER A 178 -19.04 6.29 -1.30
N GLN A 179 -20.14 6.45 -2.04
CA GLN A 179 -20.12 7.18 -3.30
C GLN A 179 -19.57 8.60 -3.10
N LEU A 180 -18.70 9.02 -4.02
CA LEU A 180 -18.15 10.37 -4.01
C LEU A 180 -19.26 11.38 -4.31
N ILE A 181 -19.24 12.51 -3.62
CA ILE A 181 -20.29 13.53 -3.68
C ILE A 181 -19.87 14.77 -4.49
N ASN A 182 -18.58 14.90 -4.84
CA ASN A 182 -18.02 16.00 -5.63
C ASN A 182 -17.14 15.50 -6.78
#